data_AF-A0A919NY03-F1
#
_entry.id   AF-A0A919NY03-F1
#
_cell.length_a   1.000
_cell.length_b   1.000
_cell.length_c   1.000
_cell.angle_alpha   90.00
_cell.angle_beta   90.00
_cell.angle_gamma   90.00
#
_symmetry.space_group_name_H-M   'P 1'
#
loop_
_entity.id
_entity.type
_entity.pdbx_description
1 polymer ?
#
loop_
_entity_poly.entity_id
_entity_poly.type
_entity_poly.pdbx_seq_one_letter_code
_entity_poly.pdbx_strand_id
1 'polypeptide(L)'
;MAVNGEMAKPPTLVRTSAFDGDPAVHVDVFVGTARAAAGPVGAMICGLDRGIYGEVHVHVLDDLDGLSPRAQAFLRRSGDRHPVDTDRLSTDYLRVQDRSGRLITAPVELIVRREGFAQRFGGLRYWVRHAVRWDGEPYETARRWDFVLEDWIRWEPGGWSFGWAGEHVSSPVRYLVHTDGRFGVTLGGSFLEVSPSIYHLIESHALMDETAAWEPVTGSALEPWTASCVDGRLLEQFGDLRLLPEASGPCERWLRSDAVTVRQIRRWTEDHPRPASVQVWTRSTH
;
A
#
# COMPACT_ATOMS: atom_id res chain seq x y z
N MET A 1 18.24 21.54 54.28
CA MET A 1 19.57 21.21 54.81
C MET A 1 19.56 19.72 55.15
N ALA A 2 20.48 18.97 54.55
CA ALA A 2 20.91 17.59 54.80
C ALA A 2 19.87 16.44 54.79
N VAL A 3 20.16 15.50 53.88
CA VAL A 3 19.63 14.15 53.69
C VAL A 3 20.23 13.20 54.74
N ASN A 4 19.40 12.33 55.32
CA ASN A 4 19.86 11.08 55.96
C ASN A 4 19.42 9.90 55.09
N GLY A 5 20.37 9.04 54.74
CA GLY A 5 20.14 7.82 53.98
C GLY A 5 19.87 6.63 54.88
N GLU A 6 18.91 5.79 54.49
CA GLU A 6 18.73 4.43 54.99
C GLU A 6 18.81 3.44 53.82
N MET A 7 19.72 2.48 53.95
CA MET A 7 19.92 1.35 53.03
C MET A 7 18.76 0.36 53.14
N ALA A 8 18.07 0.11 52.01
CA ALA A 8 17.07 -0.95 51.93
C ALA A 8 17.73 -2.35 51.80
N LYS A 9 17.20 -3.31 52.57
CA LYS A 9 17.57 -4.73 52.58
C LYS A 9 17.32 -5.41 51.22
N PRO A 10 18.11 -6.44 50.84
CA PRO A 10 17.84 -7.21 49.63
C PRO A 10 16.64 -8.17 49.83
N PRO A 11 15.85 -8.45 48.77
CA PRO A 11 14.69 -9.33 48.87
C PRO A 11 15.08 -10.81 48.97
N THR A 12 14.29 -11.54 49.76
CA THR A 12 14.40 -12.98 50.05
C THR A 12 13.81 -13.82 48.91
N LEU A 13 14.54 -14.86 48.50
CA LEU A 13 14.14 -15.85 47.50
C LEU A 13 13.21 -16.91 48.13
N VAL A 14 12.01 -17.13 47.58
CA VAL A 14 11.15 -18.28 47.93
C VAL A 14 11.12 -19.23 46.74
N ARG A 15 11.62 -20.46 46.92
CA ARG A 15 11.57 -21.56 45.93
C ARG A 15 10.42 -22.50 46.27
N THR A 16 9.60 -22.83 45.29
CA THR A 16 8.78 -24.06 45.30
C THR A 16 9.08 -24.86 44.03
N SER A 17 9.25 -26.17 44.19
CA SER A 17 9.63 -27.12 43.13
C SER A 17 8.62 -28.27 43.08
N ALA A 18 8.17 -28.64 41.89
CA ALA A 18 7.68 -29.98 41.58
C ALA A 18 7.72 -30.26 40.06
N PHE A 19 8.55 -31.24 39.68
CA PHE A 19 8.53 -32.17 38.51
C PHE A 19 8.26 -31.64 37.09
N ASP A 20 8.85 -32.12 35.99
CA ASP A 20 10.10 -32.84 35.63
C ASP A 20 10.15 -32.79 34.08
N GLY A 21 11.30 -32.46 33.47
CA GLY A 21 11.56 -32.63 32.02
C GLY A 21 11.45 -31.40 31.08
N ASP A 22 12.61 -31.02 30.53
CA ASP A 22 12.92 -30.14 29.37
C ASP A 22 13.17 -28.62 29.59
N PRO A 23 14.20 -28.01 28.93
CA PRO A 23 14.81 -26.76 29.36
C PRO A 23 14.06 -25.54 28.82
N ALA A 24 13.22 -24.94 29.65
CA ALA A 24 12.61 -23.64 29.38
C ALA A 24 13.56 -22.49 29.74
N VAL A 25 13.72 -21.56 28.80
CA VAL A 25 14.36 -20.25 28.97
C VAL A 25 13.65 -19.48 30.08
N HIS A 26 14.39 -19.11 31.14
CA HIS A 26 13.93 -18.23 32.21
C HIS A 26 13.90 -16.77 31.73
N VAL A 27 12.74 -16.12 31.81
CA VAL A 27 12.60 -14.67 31.62
C VAL A 27 12.19 -14.04 32.95
N ASP A 28 13.12 -13.31 33.57
CA ASP A 28 12.86 -12.51 34.77
C ASP A 28 12.13 -11.21 34.39
N VAL A 29 10.90 -11.02 34.89
CA VAL A 29 10.16 -9.76 34.74
C VAL A 29 10.40 -8.90 35.99
N PHE A 30 11.22 -7.87 35.86
CA PHE A 30 11.37 -6.82 36.87
C PHE A 30 10.25 -5.79 36.74
N VAL A 31 9.39 -5.67 37.76
CA VAL A 31 8.49 -4.52 37.92
C VAL A 31 9.14 -3.54 38.88
N GLY A 32 9.81 -2.53 38.33
CA GLY A 32 10.41 -1.43 39.08
C GLY A 32 9.92 -0.08 38.58
N THR A 33 9.17 0.63 39.41
CA THR A 33 8.82 2.04 39.21
C THR A 33 10.03 2.93 39.51
N ALA A 34 10.53 3.67 38.52
CA ALA A 34 11.39 4.83 38.76
C ALA A 34 11.27 5.90 37.66
N ARG A 35 11.36 7.13 38.12
CA ARG A 35 11.00 8.40 37.48
C ARG A 35 12.26 9.05 36.89
N ALA A 36 12.10 9.57 35.67
CA ALA A 36 12.84 10.68 35.02
C ALA A 36 14.37 10.61 34.85
N ALA A 37 14.80 10.61 33.57
CA ALA A 37 15.91 11.44 33.10
C ALA A 37 15.58 11.94 31.68
N ALA A 38 15.29 13.23 31.57
CA ALA A 38 15.05 13.91 30.30
C ALA A 38 16.39 14.16 29.58
N GLY A 39 16.48 13.71 28.33
CA GLY A 39 17.55 13.99 27.37
C GLY A 39 16.94 14.06 25.96
N PRO A 40 17.55 14.78 24.99
CA PRO A 40 16.84 15.35 23.86
C PRO A 40 16.62 14.30 22.76
N VAL A 41 15.59 13.47 22.93
CA VAL A 41 14.98 12.67 21.85
C VAL A 41 13.47 12.96 21.76
N GLY A 42 13.02 14.01 22.46
CA GLY A 42 11.63 14.48 22.47
C GLY A 42 11.38 15.60 21.45
N ALA A 43 11.71 15.39 20.18
CA ALA A 43 11.31 16.30 19.09
C ALA A 43 11.45 15.64 17.71
N MET A 44 10.95 14.41 17.55
CA MET A 44 10.61 13.89 16.20
C MET A 44 9.51 12.82 16.31
N ILE A 45 8.46 13.12 17.07
CA ILE A 45 7.18 12.40 17.03
C ILE A 45 6.09 13.47 16.84
N CYS A 46 6.20 14.20 15.74
CA CYS A 46 5.16 15.09 15.24
C CYS A 46 5.05 14.79 13.74
N GLY A 47 4.17 13.86 13.37
CA GLY A 47 3.92 13.47 11.98
C GLY A 47 3.58 12.00 11.77
N LEU A 48 3.67 11.14 12.80
CA LEU A 48 3.07 9.81 12.74
C LEU A 48 1.58 9.96 13.00
N ASP A 49 0.77 9.71 11.98
CA ASP A 49 -0.66 9.50 12.10
C ASP A 49 -0.95 8.62 13.32
N ARG A 50 -1.80 9.15 14.20
CA ARG A 50 -2.37 8.42 15.32
C ARG A 50 -3.22 7.28 14.75
N GLY A 51 -2.68 6.06 14.66
CA GLY A 51 -3.52 4.93 14.25
C GLY A 51 -2.88 3.54 14.23
N ILE A 52 -1.65 3.32 14.70
CA ILE A 52 -0.98 2.00 14.50
C ILE A 52 -0.38 1.41 15.78
N TYR A 53 -0.80 1.90 16.94
CA TYR A 53 -0.51 1.24 18.22
C TYR A 53 -1.78 1.21 19.07
N GLY A 54 -2.72 0.33 18.72
CA GLY A 54 -3.90 0.04 19.55
C GLY A 54 -5.21 -0.24 18.83
N GLU A 55 -5.32 0.02 17.53
CA GLU A 55 -6.56 -0.28 16.79
C GLU A 55 -6.49 -1.67 16.16
N VAL A 56 -7.46 -2.51 16.50
CA VAL A 56 -7.80 -3.69 15.71
C VAL A 56 -8.13 -3.16 14.33
N HIS A 57 -7.21 -3.27 13.36
CA HIS A 57 -7.49 -2.81 12.01
C HIS A 57 -8.67 -3.60 11.47
N VAL A 58 -9.79 -2.92 11.31
CA VAL A 58 -10.99 -3.45 10.65
C VAL A 58 -10.64 -3.62 9.17
N HIS A 59 -11.10 -4.69 8.53
CA HIS A 59 -10.85 -4.90 7.11
C HIS A 59 -11.51 -3.77 6.28
N VAL A 60 -10.91 -3.38 5.16
CA VAL A 60 -11.36 -2.21 4.37
C VAL A 60 -12.81 -2.34 3.85
N LEU A 61 -13.31 -3.57 3.65
CA LEU A 61 -14.71 -3.78 3.27
C LEU A 61 -15.69 -3.66 4.44
N ASP A 62 -15.21 -3.86 5.67
CA ASP A 62 -16.00 -3.72 6.89
C ASP A 62 -15.99 -2.26 7.39
N ASP A 63 -14.94 -1.52 7.05
CA ASP A 63 -14.77 -0.10 7.33
C ASP A 63 -14.18 0.62 6.11
N LEU A 64 -15.03 1.36 5.42
CA LEU A 64 -14.70 2.11 4.21
C LEU A 64 -14.26 3.56 4.51
N ASP A 65 -14.05 3.92 5.78
CA ASP A 65 -13.59 5.25 6.14
C ASP A 65 -12.21 5.55 5.54
N GLY A 66 -12.01 6.81 5.17
CA GLY A 66 -10.82 7.26 4.43
C GLY A 66 -10.94 7.12 2.90
N LEU A 67 -11.98 6.47 2.38
CA LEU A 67 -12.31 6.46 0.95
C LEU A 67 -13.41 7.47 0.62
N SER A 68 -13.32 8.09 -0.55
CA SER A 68 -14.33 8.95 -1.13
C SER A 68 -15.63 8.18 -1.39
N PRO A 69 -16.80 8.85 -1.40
CA PRO A 69 -18.08 8.19 -1.70
C PRO A 69 -18.07 7.37 -3.00
N ARG A 70 -17.29 7.80 -4.00
CA ARG A 70 -17.08 7.09 -5.27
C ARG A 70 -16.37 5.76 -5.03
N ALA A 71 -15.23 5.76 -4.35
CA ALA A 71 -14.49 4.55 -4.05
C ALA A 71 -15.26 3.61 -3.13
N GLN A 72 -16.02 4.14 -2.17
CA GLN A 72 -16.92 3.33 -1.35
C GLN A 72 -18.01 2.66 -2.20
N ALA A 73 -18.66 3.39 -3.10
CA ALA A 73 -19.68 2.86 -3.99
C ALA A 73 -19.11 1.82 -4.98
N PHE A 74 -17.86 2.02 -5.43
CA PHE A 74 -17.11 1.03 -6.21
C PHE A 74 -16.91 -0.26 -5.42
N LEU A 75 -16.28 -0.19 -4.25
CA LEU A 75 -16.00 -1.39 -3.44
C LEU A 75 -17.27 -2.11 -2.97
N ARG A 76 -18.34 -1.39 -2.64
CA ARG A 76 -19.64 -2.04 -2.30
C ARG A 76 -20.24 -2.83 -3.46
N ARG A 77 -19.92 -2.45 -4.71
CA ARG A 77 -20.46 -3.09 -5.92
C ARG A 77 -19.56 -4.23 -6.42
N SER A 78 -18.25 -4.01 -6.45
CA SER A 78 -17.28 -4.91 -7.09
C SER A 78 -16.36 -5.63 -6.12
N GLY A 79 -16.30 -5.16 -4.87
CA GLY A 79 -15.44 -5.68 -3.82
C GLY A 79 -16.00 -6.92 -3.18
N ASP A 80 -15.15 -7.92 -3.02
CA ASP A 80 -15.43 -9.14 -2.28
C ASP A 80 -14.24 -9.48 -1.38
N ARG A 81 -14.54 -10.17 -0.27
CA ARG A 81 -13.53 -10.69 0.65
C ARG A 81 -13.39 -12.18 0.40
N HIS A 82 -12.31 -12.56 -0.28
CA HIS A 82 -11.95 -13.95 -0.35
C HIS A 82 -11.37 -14.41 1.00
N PRO A 83 -11.69 -15.64 1.44
CA PRO A 83 -11.05 -16.23 2.60
C PRO A 83 -9.53 -16.15 2.44
N VAL A 84 -8.87 -15.52 3.40
CA VAL A 84 -7.41 -15.60 3.50
C VAL A 84 -7.10 -17.02 3.96
N ASP A 85 -6.15 -17.67 3.30
CA ASP A 85 -5.71 -19.00 3.66
C ASP A 85 -5.34 -19.03 5.15
N THR A 86 -6.13 -19.76 5.96
CA THR A 86 -5.94 -19.86 7.41
C THR A 86 -4.69 -20.66 7.77
N ASP A 87 -4.12 -21.38 6.79
CA ASP A 87 -2.84 -22.07 6.93
C ASP A 87 -1.65 -21.12 6.76
N ARG A 88 -1.90 -19.83 6.51
CA ARG A 88 -0.89 -18.79 6.55
C ARG A 88 -0.37 -18.64 7.97
N LEU A 89 0.79 -19.24 8.23
CA LEU A 89 1.56 -19.00 9.43
C LEU A 89 1.87 -17.49 9.51
N SER A 90 1.40 -16.85 10.59
CA SER A 90 1.70 -15.48 10.96
C SER A 90 3.23 -15.29 11.03
N THR A 91 3.85 -14.92 9.91
CA THR A 91 5.30 -14.72 9.75
C THR A 91 6.19 -15.80 10.37
N ASP A 92 6.38 -16.92 9.67
CA ASP A 92 7.57 -17.76 9.82
C ASP A 92 8.85 -17.09 9.25
N TYR A 93 8.74 -15.87 8.72
CA TYR A 93 9.87 -15.03 8.31
C TYR A 93 10.57 -14.40 9.52
N LEU A 94 10.96 -15.22 10.50
CA LEU A 94 11.93 -14.78 11.51
C LEU A 94 13.18 -14.22 10.85
N ARG A 95 13.46 -14.61 9.59
CA ARG A 95 14.62 -14.14 8.85
C ARG A 95 14.33 -13.69 7.42
N VAL A 96 14.99 -12.61 7.02
CA VAL A 96 14.93 -12.00 5.66
C VAL A 96 16.34 -11.70 5.17
N GLN A 97 16.52 -11.61 3.84
CA GLN A 97 17.80 -11.21 3.27
C GLN A 97 17.95 -9.69 3.35
N ASP A 98 19.03 -9.21 3.96
CA ASP A 98 19.39 -7.79 3.94
C ASP A 98 19.97 -7.36 2.58
N ARG A 99 20.35 -6.08 2.46
CA ARG A 99 20.95 -5.52 1.24
C ARG A 99 22.21 -6.25 0.74
N SER A 100 22.88 -7.02 1.60
CA SER A 100 24.06 -7.81 1.25
C SER A 100 23.74 -9.27 0.90
N GLY A 101 22.45 -9.63 0.90
CA GLY A 101 21.97 -11.00 0.72
C GLY A 101 22.09 -11.86 1.99
N ARG A 102 22.54 -11.28 3.11
CA ARG A 102 22.71 -12.02 4.37
C ARG A 102 21.35 -12.21 5.03
N LEU A 103 21.11 -13.42 5.49
CA LEU A 103 19.90 -13.77 6.22
C LEU A 103 19.97 -13.21 7.66
N ILE A 104 19.20 -12.16 7.95
CA ILE A 104 19.09 -11.46 9.24
C ILE A 104 17.73 -11.68 9.88
N THR A 105 17.57 -11.38 11.17
CA THR A 105 16.23 -11.35 11.78
C THR A 105 15.35 -10.29 11.11
N ALA A 106 14.09 -10.60 10.83
CA ALA A 106 13.16 -9.65 10.26
C ALA A 106 12.98 -8.42 11.17
N PRO A 107 13.18 -7.20 10.65
CA PRO A 107 12.95 -5.99 11.42
C PRO A 107 11.48 -5.88 11.86
N VAL A 108 11.25 -5.42 13.08
CA VAL A 108 9.90 -5.28 13.66
C VAL A 108 9.00 -4.41 12.77
N GLU A 109 9.54 -3.34 12.19
CA GLU A 109 8.79 -2.47 11.27
C GLU A 109 8.21 -3.25 10.07
N LEU A 110 8.99 -4.13 9.46
CA LEU A 110 8.54 -4.96 8.34
C LEU A 110 7.40 -5.88 8.77
N ILE A 111 7.55 -6.54 9.91
CA ILE A 111 6.53 -7.46 10.45
C ILE A 111 5.23 -6.70 10.69
N VAL A 112 5.28 -5.60 11.44
CA VAL A 112 4.11 -4.78 11.79
C VAL A 112 3.42 -4.26 10.52
N ARG A 113 4.17 -3.77 9.54
CA ARG A 113 3.59 -3.23 8.30
C ARG A 113 2.95 -4.31 7.44
N ARG A 114 3.60 -5.46 7.30
CA ARG A 114 3.07 -6.58 6.51
C ARG A 114 1.80 -7.16 7.14
N GLU A 115 1.77 -7.34 8.45
CA GLU A 115 0.58 -7.83 9.15
C GLU A 115 -0.55 -6.79 9.17
N GLY A 116 -0.24 -5.51 9.35
CA GLY A 116 -1.23 -4.43 9.22
C GLY A 116 -1.86 -4.38 7.82
N PHE A 117 -1.05 -4.57 6.77
CA PHE A 117 -1.57 -4.71 5.40
C PHE A 117 -2.45 -5.95 5.26
N ALA A 118 -2.00 -7.12 5.75
CA ALA A 118 -2.76 -8.38 5.70
C ALA A 118 -4.13 -8.22 6.37
N GLN A 119 -4.16 -7.55 7.51
CA GLN A 119 -5.38 -7.33 8.28
C GLN A 119 -6.33 -6.36 7.57
N ARG A 120 -5.82 -5.24 7.04
CA ARG A 120 -6.66 -4.20 6.42
C ARG A 120 -7.12 -4.56 5.00
N PHE A 121 -6.26 -5.17 4.19
CA PHE A 121 -6.51 -5.40 2.77
C PHE A 121 -6.45 -6.86 2.35
N GLY A 122 -5.94 -7.76 3.19
CA GLY A 122 -5.75 -9.16 2.84
C GLY A 122 -7.06 -9.85 2.46
N GLY A 123 -7.06 -10.48 1.28
CA GLY A 123 -8.24 -11.16 0.73
C GLY A 123 -9.21 -10.24 -0.02
N LEU A 124 -8.96 -8.92 -0.05
CA LEU A 124 -9.73 -8.02 -0.90
C LEU A 124 -9.57 -8.43 -2.37
N ARG A 125 -10.70 -8.53 -3.07
CA ARG A 125 -10.78 -8.74 -4.51
C ARG A 125 -11.75 -7.74 -5.10
N TYR A 126 -11.43 -7.18 -6.26
CA TYR A 126 -12.41 -6.42 -7.04
C TYR A 126 -12.11 -6.47 -8.53
N TRP A 127 -13.10 -6.08 -9.34
CA TRP A 127 -12.98 -5.90 -10.78
C TRP A 127 -13.01 -4.43 -11.13
N VAL A 128 -12.06 -3.99 -11.96
CA VAL A 128 -11.98 -2.64 -12.50
C VAL A 128 -12.37 -2.68 -13.97
N ARG A 129 -13.42 -1.97 -14.35
CA ARG A 129 -13.80 -1.82 -15.76
C ARG A 129 -12.95 -0.74 -16.42
N HIS A 130 -12.68 -0.92 -17.70
CA HIS A 130 -11.91 -0.02 -18.54
C HIS A 130 -12.64 0.18 -19.86
N ALA A 131 -12.88 1.43 -20.24
CA ALA A 131 -13.27 1.79 -21.60
C ALA A 131 -12.04 2.23 -22.39
N VAL A 132 -11.84 1.62 -23.55
CA VAL A 132 -10.70 1.86 -24.44
C VAL A 132 -11.15 1.95 -25.89
N ARG A 133 -10.33 2.57 -26.76
CA ARG A 133 -10.50 2.41 -28.20
C ARG A 133 -9.48 1.41 -28.71
N TRP A 134 -9.94 0.38 -29.41
CA TRP A 134 -9.08 -0.57 -30.11
C TRP A 134 -9.48 -0.57 -31.58
N ASP A 135 -8.51 -0.35 -32.47
CA ASP A 135 -8.77 -0.24 -33.91
C ASP A 135 -9.89 0.75 -34.29
N GLY A 136 -9.96 1.87 -33.55
CA GLY A 136 -10.98 2.88 -33.77
C GLY A 136 -12.36 2.57 -33.18
N GLU A 137 -12.64 1.35 -32.71
CA GLU A 137 -13.92 0.98 -32.09
C GLU A 137 -13.85 1.05 -30.55
N PRO A 138 -14.94 1.39 -29.86
CA PRO A 138 -15.00 1.37 -28.40
C PRO A 138 -15.10 -0.08 -27.88
N TYR A 139 -14.29 -0.40 -26.88
CA TYR A 139 -14.34 -1.67 -26.17
C TYR A 139 -14.37 -1.43 -24.66
N GLU A 140 -15.17 -2.24 -23.96
CA GLU A 140 -15.13 -2.36 -22.51
C GLU A 140 -14.43 -3.67 -22.13
N THR A 141 -13.53 -3.61 -21.17
CA THR A 141 -12.92 -4.79 -20.56
C THR A 141 -12.90 -4.64 -19.04
N ALA A 142 -12.73 -5.74 -18.31
CA ALA A 142 -12.62 -5.74 -16.87
C ALA A 142 -11.38 -6.51 -16.41
N ARG A 143 -10.65 -5.97 -15.44
CA ARG A 143 -9.46 -6.60 -14.87
C ARG A 143 -9.65 -6.84 -13.39
N ARG A 144 -9.31 -8.06 -12.95
CA ARG A 144 -9.38 -8.46 -11.55
C ARG A 144 -8.14 -7.99 -10.81
N TRP A 145 -8.33 -7.54 -9.57
CA TRP A 145 -7.27 -7.25 -8.62
C TRP A 145 -7.43 -8.11 -7.37
N ASP A 146 -6.31 -8.67 -6.89
CA ASP A 146 -6.25 -9.60 -5.78
C ASP A 146 -5.24 -9.14 -4.71
N PHE A 147 -5.73 -8.84 -3.51
CA PHE A 147 -4.92 -8.44 -2.35
C PHE A 147 -4.44 -9.63 -1.54
N VAL A 148 -3.63 -10.48 -2.19
CA VAL A 148 -3.05 -11.69 -1.58
C VAL A 148 -1.56 -11.47 -1.36
N LEU A 149 -1.13 -11.55 -0.09
CA LEU A 149 0.28 -11.42 0.26
C LEU A 149 1.11 -12.56 -0.35
N GLU A 150 2.25 -12.20 -0.89
CA GLU A 150 3.28 -13.14 -1.33
C GLU A 150 4.40 -13.29 -0.29
N ASP A 151 5.28 -14.23 -0.58
CA ASP A 151 6.45 -14.57 0.24
C ASP A 151 7.69 -13.77 -0.16
N TRP A 152 7.56 -12.88 -1.15
CA TRP A 152 8.66 -12.08 -1.65
C TRP A 152 8.87 -10.86 -0.76
N ILE A 153 10.12 -10.67 -0.34
CA ILE A 153 10.55 -9.56 0.51
C ILE A 153 11.92 -9.11 0.01
N ARG A 154 12.11 -7.79 -0.10
CA ARG A 154 13.39 -7.20 -0.47
C ARG A 154 13.63 -5.90 0.28
N TRP A 155 14.89 -5.65 0.60
CA TRP A 155 15.31 -4.35 1.08
C TRP A 155 15.38 -3.33 -0.08
N GLU A 156 14.85 -2.13 0.14
CA GLU A 156 14.88 -1.01 -0.81
C GLU A 156 15.54 0.22 -0.17
N PRO A 157 16.03 1.18 -0.96
CA PRO A 157 16.39 2.49 -0.43
C PRO A 157 15.21 3.12 0.34
N GLY A 158 15.38 3.29 1.64
CA GLY A 158 14.37 3.89 2.52
C GLY A 158 13.46 2.91 3.26
N GLY A 159 13.63 1.59 3.10
CA GLY A 159 12.84 0.61 3.86
C GLY A 159 12.83 -0.80 3.27
N TRP A 160 11.74 -1.52 3.51
CA TRP A 160 11.52 -2.85 2.96
C TRP A 160 10.31 -2.82 2.03
N SER A 161 10.30 -3.71 1.04
CA SER A 161 9.11 -3.99 0.24
C SER A 161 8.73 -5.45 0.36
N PHE A 162 7.42 -5.72 0.30
CA PHE A 162 6.87 -7.07 0.23
C PHE A 162 5.90 -7.21 -0.94
N GLY A 163 5.88 -8.40 -1.52
CA GLY A 163 5.10 -8.72 -2.72
C GLY A 163 3.65 -9.09 -2.42
N TRP A 164 2.82 -8.96 -3.45
CA TRP A 164 1.43 -9.39 -3.45
C TRP A 164 0.97 -9.62 -4.90
N ALA A 165 -0.11 -10.39 -5.09
CA ALA A 165 -0.56 -10.83 -6.42
C ALA A 165 -0.97 -9.68 -7.34
N GLY A 166 -1.60 -8.63 -6.81
CA GLY A 166 -1.94 -7.41 -7.57
C GLY A 166 -2.97 -7.65 -8.68
N GLU A 167 -2.73 -7.04 -9.84
CA GLU A 167 -3.61 -7.15 -11.02
C GLU A 167 -3.43 -8.52 -11.71
N HIS A 168 -4.54 -9.19 -12.00
CA HIS A 168 -4.53 -10.53 -12.61
C HIS A 168 -4.37 -10.45 -14.14
N VAL A 169 -3.17 -10.07 -14.57
CA VAL A 169 -2.73 -10.00 -15.96
C VAL A 169 -1.42 -10.76 -16.14
N SER A 170 -1.15 -11.25 -17.35
CA SER A 170 0.16 -11.78 -17.69
C SER A 170 1.16 -10.62 -17.79
N SER A 171 1.77 -10.25 -16.67
CA SER A 171 2.74 -9.18 -16.59
C SER A 171 4.05 -9.68 -16.00
N PRO A 172 5.21 -9.25 -16.52
CA PRO A 172 6.49 -9.60 -15.93
C PRO A 172 6.78 -8.78 -14.66
N VAL A 173 5.93 -7.81 -14.31
CA VAL A 173 6.10 -6.98 -13.11
C VAL A 173 5.53 -7.67 -11.89
N ARG A 174 6.19 -7.49 -10.75
CA ARG A 174 5.66 -7.87 -9.43
C ARG A 174 5.14 -6.63 -8.73
N TYR A 175 3.95 -6.70 -8.16
CA TYR A 175 3.40 -5.62 -7.36
C TYR A 175 3.94 -5.67 -5.94
N LEU A 176 4.23 -4.49 -5.38
CA LEU A 176 4.93 -4.32 -4.12
C LEU A 176 4.22 -3.30 -3.22
N VAL A 177 4.33 -3.49 -1.92
CA VAL A 177 4.04 -2.48 -0.89
C VAL A 177 5.31 -2.21 -0.11
N HIS A 178 5.68 -0.93 0.00
CA HIS A 178 6.83 -0.49 0.77
C HIS A 178 6.42 -0.21 2.23
N THR A 179 7.34 -0.33 3.19
CA THR A 179 7.04 -0.18 4.64
C THR A 179 6.59 1.23 5.04
N ASP A 180 6.82 2.23 4.20
CA ASP A 180 6.26 3.59 4.35
C ASP A 180 4.81 3.72 3.84
N GLY A 181 4.22 2.65 3.32
CA GLY A 181 2.85 2.58 2.83
C GLY A 181 2.69 2.82 1.33
N ARG A 182 3.76 3.17 0.62
CA ARG A 182 3.71 3.39 -0.83
C ARG A 182 3.47 2.11 -1.60
N PHE A 183 2.83 2.29 -2.74
CA PHE A 183 2.44 1.24 -3.64
C PHE A 183 3.27 1.29 -4.93
N GLY A 184 3.79 0.16 -5.39
CA GLY A 184 4.65 0.14 -6.56
C GLY A 184 4.79 -1.21 -7.23
N VAL A 185 5.76 -1.28 -8.14
CA VAL A 185 6.11 -2.49 -8.89
C VAL A 185 7.63 -2.66 -8.99
N THR A 186 8.08 -3.86 -9.36
CA THR A 186 9.45 -4.14 -9.79
C THR A 186 9.46 -5.10 -10.99
N LEU A 187 10.47 -4.97 -11.86
CA LEU A 187 10.78 -5.92 -12.94
C LEU A 187 12.09 -6.70 -12.67
N GLY A 188 12.61 -6.63 -11.44
CA GLY A 188 13.91 -7.16 -11.06
C GLY A 188 14.85 -6.08 -10.51
N GLY A 189 14.72 -4.85 -11.00
CA GLY A 189 15.40 -3.65 -10.50
C GLY A 189 14.73 -2.98 -9.31
N SER A 190 14.99 -1.69 -9.10
CA SER A 190 14.51 -0.88 -7.97
C SER A 190 12.98 -0.82 -7.85
N PHE A 191 12.47 -0.50 -6.65
CA PHE A 191 11.06 -0.16 -6.45
C PHE A 191 10.65 1.04 -7.32
N LEU A 192 9.60 0.85 -8.14
CA LEU A 192 8.99 1.90 -8.94
C LEU A 192 7.62 2.23 -8.35
N GLU A 193 7.49 3.43 -7.78
CA GLU A 193 6.23 3.89 -7.21
C GLU A 193 5.16 4.05 -8.30
N VAL A 194 3.99 3.45 -8.05
CA VAL A 194 2.79 3.57 -8.89
C VAL A 194 1.77 4.46 -8.22
N SER A 195 1.59 4.33 -6.90
CA SER A 195 0.62 5.10 -6.13
C SER A 195 1.16 5.44 -4.73
N PRO A 196 0.79 6.60 -4.14
CA PRO A 196 1.25 6.99 -2.81
C PRO A 196 0.79 6.04 -1.70
N SER A 197 -0.33 5.36 -1.90
CA SER A 197 -0.87 4.36 -0.97
C SER A 197 -1.89 3.46 -1.66
N ILE A 198 -2.27 2.37 -1.00
CA ILE A 198 -3.35 1.49 -1.49
C ILE A 198 -4.70 2.23 -1.55
N TYR A 199 -4.94 3.19 -0.66
CA TYR A 199 -6.15 4.03 -0.75
C TYR A 199 -6.17 4.84 -2.05
N HIS A 200 -5.06 5.49 -2.41
CA HIS A 200 -4.96 6.21 -3.69
C HIS A 200 -5.08 5.26 -4.89
N LEU A 201 -4.56 4.04 -4.79
CA LEU A 201 -4.73 3.01 -5.80
C LEU A 201 -6.22 2.63 -5.98
N ILE A 202 -6.95 2.40 -4.89
CA ILE A 202 -8.39 2.10 -4.92
C ILE A 202 -9.19 3.29 -5.49
N GLU A 203 -8.83 4.52 -5.12
CA GLU A 203 -9.46 5.74 -5.66
C GLU A 203 -9.25 5.88 -7.17
N SER A 204 -8.02 5.64 -7.63
CA SER A 204 -7.66 5.62 -9.05
C SER A 204 -8.43 4.54 -9.82
N HIS A 205 -8.57 3.34 -9.23
CA HIS A 205 -9.39 2.27 -9.81
C HIS A 205 -10.88 2.58 -9.83
N ALA A 206 -11.41 3.22 -8.79
CA ALA A 206 -12.79 3.66 -8.74
C ALA A 206 -13.09 4.71 -9.82
N LEU A 207 -12.15 5.62 -10.08
CA LEU A 207 -12.24 6.56 -11.20
C LEU A 207 -12.19 5.85 -12.55
N MET A 208 -11.26 4.91 -12.72
CA MET A 208 -11.16 4.11 -13.94
C MET A 208 -12.49 3.39 -14.24
N ASP A 209 -13.07 2.74 -13.24
CA ASP A 209 -14.36 2.04 -13.38
C ASP A 209 -15.52 3.02 -13.66
N GLU A 210 -15.52 4.21 -13.06
CA GLU A 210 -16.52 5.23 -13.35
C GLU A 210 -16.42 5.74 -14.80
N THR A 211 -15.19 5.96 -15.29
CA THR A 211 -14.93 6.39 -16.67
C THR A 211 -15.19 5.30 -17.70
N ALA A 212 -15.42 4.05 -17.30
CA ALA A 212 -15.82 2.99 -18.21
C ALA A 212 -17.18 3.28 -18.90
N ALA A 213 -18.01 4.14 -18.31
CA ALA A 213 -19.26 4.60 -18.92
C ALA A 213 -19.10 5.83 -19.84
N TRP A 214 -17.87 6.32 -20.04
CA TRP A 214 -17.57 7.51 -20.84
C TRP A 214 -16.90 7.09 -22.15
N GLU A 215 -16.87 7.98 -23.13
CA GLU A 215 -16.23 7.71 -24.42
C GLU A 215 -14.73 7.98 -24.34
N PRO A 216 -13.87 6.97 -24.53
CA PRO A 216 -12.43 7.18 -24.63
C PRO A 216 -12.10 7.95 -25.91
N VAL A 217 -11.26 8.98 -25.79
CA VAL A 217 -10.76 9.75 -26.95
C VAL A 217 -9.75 8.91 -27.72
N THR A 218 -9.71 9.08 -29.05
CA THR A 218 -8.74 8.42 -29.95
C THR A 218 -7.31 8.54 -29.42
N GLY A 219 -6.63 7.40 -29.34
CA GLY A 219 -5.31 7.31 -28.72
C GLY A 219 -5.33 6.96 -27.23
N SER A 220 -6.48 6.69 -26.63
CA SER A 220 -6.57 6.04 -25.31
C SER A 220 -6.53 4.51 -25.50
N ALA A 221 -5.36 3.91 -25.34
CA ALA A 221 -5.18 2.46 -25.42
C ALA A 221 -5.23 1.78 -24.04
N LEU A 222 -5.64 0.50 -24.04
CA LEU A 222 -5.71 -0.35 -22.85
C LEU A 222 -4.36 -0.54 -22.20
N GLU A 223 -3.37 -0.86 -23.04
CA GLU A 223 -2.03 -1.09 -22.55
C GLU A 223 -1.23 0.18 -22.62
N PRO A 224 -0.72 0.66 -21.47
CA PRO A 224 0.07 1.86 -21.43
C PRO A 224 1.17 1.82 -22.52
N TRP A 225 1.93 0.74 -22.61
CA TRP A 225 3.07 0.63 -23.53
C TRP A 225 2.71 0.64 -25.02
N THR A 226 1.45 0.47 -25.40
CA THR A 226 1.05 0.67 -26.80
C THR A 226 1.09 2.16 -27.11
N ALA A 227 1.81 2.49 -28.19
CA ALA A 227 2.16 3.86 -28.55
C ALA A 227 0.93 4.66 -29.00
N SER A 228 0.15 5.11 -28.05
CA SER A 228 -0.81 6.18 -28.22
C SER A 228 -0.68 7.13 -27.05
N CYS A 229 0.55 7.65 -26.89
CA CYS A 229 0.78 8.78 -26.01
C CYS A 229 0.19 10.00 -26.70
N VAL A 230 -0.99 10.41 -26.27
CA VAL A 230 -1.46 11.76 -26.56
C VAL A 230 -0.44 12.74 -25.96
N ASP A 231 0.10 13.64 -26.77
CA ASP A 231 1.03 14.69 -26.35
C ASP A 231 0.44 15.43 -25.13
N GLY A 232 1.24 15.67 -24.10
CA GLY A 232 0.82 16.36 -22.88
C GLY A 232 0.23 17.76 -23.13
N ARG A 233 0.49 18.34 -24.30
CA ARG A 233 -0.15 19.56 -24.81
C ARG A 233 -1.67 19.46 -24.98
N LEU A 234 -2.24 18.25 -25.08
CA LEU A 234 -3.70 18.09 -25.16
C LEU A 234 -4.40 18.49 -23.85
N LEU A 235 -3.68 18.48 -22.71
CA LEU A 235 -4.18 19.04 -21.45
C LEU A 235 -4.47 20.55 -21.55
N GLU A 236 -3.71 21.29 -22.36
CA GLU A 236 -3.92 22.74 -22.55
C GLU A 236 -5.20 23.04 -23.36
N GLN A 237 -5.75 22.04 -24.04
CA GLN A 237 -6.98 22.16 -24.83
C GLN A 237 -8.24 21.98 -23.97
N PHE A 238 -8.11 21.36 -22.80
CA PHE A 238 -9.23 21.13 -21.89
C PHE A 238 -9.26 22.21 -20.81
N GLY A 239 -10.13 23.19 -20.98
CA GLY A 239 -10.40 24.21 -19.96
C GLY A 239 -10.98 23.63 -18.67
N ASP A 240 -10.73 24.30 -17.55
CA ASP A 240 -11.33 24.05 -16.22
C ASP A 240 -11.20 22.63 -15.63
N LEU A 241 -10.13 21.91 -15.97
CA LEU A 241 -9.83 20.63 -15.32
C LEU A 241 -9.34 20.82 -13.89
N ARG A 242 -10.00 20.16 -12.93
CA ARG A 242 -9.61 20.15 -11.51
C ARG A 242 -8.86 18.87 -11.16
N LEU A 243 -7.80 18.99 -10.36
CA LEU A 243 -7.11 17.83 -9.79
C LEU A 243 -8.00 17.10 -8.80
N LEU A 244 -8.04 15.77 -8.89
CA LEU A 244 -8.66 14.89 -7.89
C LEU A 244 -7.57 14.37 -6.96
N PRO A 245 -7.33 15.02 -5.80
CA PRO A 245 -6.20 14.70 -4.94
C PRO A 245 -6.25 13.28 -4.40
N GLU A 246 -7.43 12.75 -4.10
CA GLU A 246 -7.61 11.43 -3.51
C GLU A 246 -7.16 10.27 -4.42
N ALA A 247 -7.16 10.49 -5.74
CA ALA A 247 -6.69 9.52 -6.72
C ALA A 247 -5.34 9.89 -7.33
N SER A 248 -4.75 11.03 -6.94
CA SER A 248 -3.53 11.57 -7.54
C SER A 248 -2.32 11.43 -6.61
N GLY A 249 -1.14 11.35 -7.21
CA GLY A 249 0.15 11.24 -6.53
C GLY A 249 1.32 11.70 -7.41
N PRO A 250 2.57 11.40 -7.00
CA PRO A 250 3.77 11.79 -7.75
C PRO A 250 3.86 11.14 -9.15
N CYS A 251 3.35 9.92 -9.30
CA CYS A 251 3.45 9.11 -10.51
C CYS A 251 2.17 9.05 -11.34
N GLU A 252 1.03 9.46 -10.78
CA GLU A 252 -0.28 9.40 -11.43
C GLU A 252 -1.09 10.65 -11.07
N ARG A 253 -1.74 11.28 -12.05
CA ARG A 253 -2.59 12.45 -11.82
C ARG A 253 -3.93 12.26 -12.51
N TRP A 254 -4.99 12.48 -11.76
CA TRP A 254 -6.36 12.52 -12.27
C TRP A 254 -6.88 13.95 -12.28
N LEU A 255 -7.34 14.36 -13.44
CA LEU A 255 -7.88 15.68 -13.71
C LEU A 255 -9.30 15.52 -14.26
N ARG A 256 -10.25 16.33 -13.81
CA ARG A 256 -11.65 16.16 -14.18
C ARG A 256 -12.42 17.48 -14.26
N SER A 257 -13.33 17.54 -15.22
CA SER A 257 -14.46 18.46 -15.32
C SER A 257 -15.77 17.67 -15.46
N ASP A 258 -16.89 18.35 -15.68
CA ASP A 258 -18.19 17.70 -15.87
C ASP A 258 -18.28 16.91 -17.18
N ALA A 259 -17.47 17.28 -18.18
CA ALA A 259 -17.49 16.72 -19.52
C ALA A 259 -16.24 15.89 -19.87
N VAL A 260 -15.10 16.11 -19.20
CA VAL A 260 -13.81 15.49 -19.54
C VAL A 260 -13.12 14.95 -18.30
N THR A 261 -12.58 13.73 -18.39
CA THR A 261 -11.68 13.16 -17.40
C THR A 261 -10.35 12.80 -18.06
N VAL A 262 -9.24 13.14 -17.42
CA VAL A 262 -7.89 12.88 -17.89
C VAL A 262 -7.08 12.17 -16.81
N ARG A 263 -6.40 11.11 -17.22
CA ARG A 263 -5.41 10.39 -16.41
C ARG A 263 -4.03 10.56 -17.02
N GLN A 264 -3.13 11.19 -16.28
CA GLN A 264 -1.73 11.34 -16.66
C GLN A 264 -0.87 10.40 -15.81
N ILE A 265 -0.12 9.52 -16.46
CA ILE A 265 0.73 8.52 -15.79
C ILE A 265 2.18 8.81 -16.18
N ARG A 266 3.02 9.04 -15.17
CA ARG A 266 4.47 9.06 -15.34
C ARG A 266 4.95 7.63 -15.37
N ARG A 267 5.75 7.31 -16.38
CA ARG A 267 6.27 5.97 -16.58
C ARG A 267 7.76 5.97 -16.35
N TRP A 268 8.26 4.82 -15.94
CA TRP A 268 9.67 4.60 -15.65
C TRP A 268 10.11 3.28 -16.29
N THR A 269 11.32 3.25 -16.82
CA THR A 269 12.11 2.01 -16.88
C THR A 269 12.85 1.85 -15.56
N GLU A 270 13.60 0.76 -15.41
CA GLU A 270 14.48 0.58 -14.25
C GLU A 270 15.49 1.73 -14.11
N ASP A 271 15.91 2.35 -15.22
CA ASP A 271 17.03 3.31 -15.24
C ASP A 271 16.64 4.75 -15.62
N HIS A 272 15.50 4.99 -16.28
CA HIS A 272 15.14 6.34 -16.73
C HIS A 272 13.62 6.57 -16.82
N PRO A 273 13.16 7.82 -16.67
CA PRO A 273 11.76 8.15 -16.94
C PRO A 273 11.44 7.89 -18.43
N ARG A 274 10.22 7.43 -18.69
CA ARG A 274 9.61 7.37 -20.02
C ARG A 274 8.71 8.59 -20.21
N PRO A 275 8.39 8.97 -21.47
CA PRO A 275 7.36 9.96 -21.73
C PRO A 275 6.08 9.62 -20.95
N ALA A 276 5.51 10.62 -20.28
CA ALA A 276 4.24 10.47 -19.61
C ALA A 276 3.17 10.06 -20.63
N SER A 277 2.27 9.19 -20.21
CA SER A 277 1.11 8.85 -21.01
C SER A 277 -0.14 9.53 -20.49
N VAL A 278 -0.99 9.93 -21.41
CA VAL A 278 -2.26 10.58 -21.13
C VAL A 278 -3.37 9.70 -21.69
N GLN A 279 -4.36 9.37 -20.85
CA GLN A 279 -5.63 8.77 -21.26
C GLN A 279 -6.73 9.79 -21.02
N VAL A 280 -7.66 9.93 -21.97
CA VAL A 280 -8.72 10.94 -21.93
C VAL A 280 -10.07 10.29 -22.21
N TRP A 281 -11.06 10.63 -21.40
CA TRP A 281 -12.45 10.24 -21.58
C TRP A 281 -13.35 11.47 -21.63
N THR A 282 -14.32 11.45 -22.52
CA THR A 282 -15.34 12.49 -22.69
C THR A 282 -16.72 11.91 -22.44
N ARG A 283 -17.61 12.66 -21.78
CA ARG A 283 -19.03 12.31 -21.80
C ARG A 283 -19.60 12.68 -23.17
N SER A 284 -20.31 11.76 -23.80
CA SER A 284 -21.12 12.07 -24.98
C SER A 284 -22.08 13.20 -24.61
N THR A 285 -21.97 14.34 -25.26
CA THR A 285 -23.00 15.38 -25.21
C THR A 285 -24.18 14.87 -26.03
N HIS A 286 -25.21 14.36 -25.37
CA HIS A 286 -26.53 14.24 -26.00
C HIS A 286 -27.21 15.61 -26.07
#